data_AF-A0A7C0WAM7-F1
#
_entry.id   AF-A0A7C0WAM7-F1
#
_cell.length_a   1.000
_cell.length_b   1.000
_cell.length_c   1.000
_cell.angle_alpha   90.00
_cell.angle_beta   90.00
_cell.angle_gamma   90.00
#
_symmetry.space_group_name_H-M   'P 1'
#
loop_
_entity.id
_entity.type
_entity.pdbx_description
1 polymer ?
#
loop_
_entity_poly.entity_id
_entity_poly.type
_entity_poly.pdbx_seq_one_letter_code
_entity_poly.pdbx_strand_id
1 'polypeptide(L)' 'MYSKKVIEHFQAPQNVGEIENADGVGTVGNPSCGDIMKMYIKVENGIIVDIKFKTFGCGAAIAT' A
#
# COMPACT_ATOMS: atom_id res chain seq x y z
N MET A 1 -2.82 -6.98 21.00
CA MET A 1 -2.22 -5.63 21.00
C MET A 1 -1.34 -5.49 19.77
N TYR A 2 -1.34 -4.32 19.14
CA TYR A 2 -0.44 -4.04 18.01
C TYR A 2 1.01 -3.97 18.47
N SER A 3 1.92 -4.47 17.63
CA SER A 3 3.35 -4.31 17.88
C SER A 3 3.76 -2.86 17.69
N LYS A 4 4.88 -2.45 18.31
CA LYS A 4 5.45 -1.11 18.13
C LYS A 4 5.66 -0.78 16.65
N LYS A 5 6.11 -1.77 15.86
CA LYS A 5 6.34 -1.63 14.42
C LYS A 5 5.05 -1.36 13.64
N VAL A 6 3.95 -2.02 14.00
CA VAL A 6 2.64 -1.77 13.37
C VAL A 6 2.16 -0.35 13.68
N ILE A 7 2.36 0.12 14.90
CA ILE A 7 1.98 1.50 15.28
C ILE A 7 2.83 2.52 14.51
N GLU A 8 4.13 2.29 14.37
CA GLU A 8 5.04 3.18 13.62
C GLU A 8 4.63 3.29 12.14
N HIS A 9 4.36 2.15 11.47
CA HIS A 9 3.90 2.17 10.07
C HIS A 9 2.51 2.79 9.92
N PHE A 10 1.63 2.65 10.91
CA PHE A 10 0.33 3.33 10.89
C PHE A 10 0.45 4.85 11.03
N GLN A 11 1.34 5.33 11.91
CA GLN A 11 1.50 6.76 12.18
C GLN A 11 2.28 7.49 11.10
N ALA A 12 3.23 6.82 10.46
CA ALA A 12 4.07 7.36 9.39
C ALA A 12 4.20 6.36 8.24
N PRO A 13 3.09 6.09 7.51
CA PRO A 13 3.12 5.13 6.42
C PRO A 13 4.03 5.67 5.30
N GLN A 14 4.97 4.83 4.88
CA GLN A 14 5.85 5.13 3.76
C GLN A 14 5.13 4.84 2.45
N ASN A 15 5.51 5.51 1.37
CA ASN A 15 5.05 5.18 0.03
C ASN A 15 3.54 5.36 -0.22
N VAL A 16 2.86 6.16 0.60
CA VAL A 16 1.47 6.55 0.34
C VAL A 16 1.41 7.46 -0.89
N GLY A 17 0.54 7.14 -1.84
CA GLY A 17 0.32 7.96 -3.03
C GLY A 17 -0.02 7.16 -4.28
N GLU A 18 0.18 7.76 -5.44
CA GLU A 18 0.01 7.14 -6.75
C GLU A 18 1.23 7.44 -7.60
N ILE A 19 1.47 6.58 -8.60
CA ILE A 19 2.47 6.81 -9.63
C ILE A 19 1.71 7.07 -10.93
N GLU A 20 1.86 8.25 -11.50
CA GLU A 20 1.36 8.53 -12.85
C GLU A 20 2.12 7.67 -13.87
N ASN A 21 1.40 7.10 -14.84
CA ASN A 21 1.98 6.18 -15.84
C ASN A 21 2.76 5.01 -15.22
N ALA A 22 2.26 4.44 -14.12
CA ALA A 22 2.80 3.22 -13.52
C ALA A 22 2.91 2.08 -14.56
N ASP A 23 3.96 1.27 -14.47
CA ASP A 23 4.11 0.07 -15.33
C ASP A 23 3.17 -1.06 -14.88
N GLY A 24 2.80 -1.07 -13.60
CA GLY A 24 1.85 -2.01 -13.03
C GLY A 24 0.92 -1.35 -12.03
N VAL A 25 -0.36 -1.71 -12.11
CA VAL A 25 -1.39 -1.29 -11.15
C VAL A 25 -2.20 -2.50 -10.72
N GLY A 26 -2.24 -2.76 -9.43
CA GLY A 26 -3.04 -3.83 -8.82
C GLY A 26 -4.09 -3.24 -7.89
N THR A 27 -5.31 -3.78 -7.89
CA THR A 27 -6.34 -3.42 -6.91
C THR A 27 -6.97 -4.68 -6.37
N VAL A 28 -7.05 -4.76 -5.04
CA VAL A 28 -7.68 -5.87 -4.34
C VAL A 28 -8.56 -5.32 -3.22
N GLY A 29 -9.69 -5.96 -2.96
CA GLY A 29 -10.55 -5.62 -1.84
C GLY A 29 -10.99 -6.89 -1.10
N ASN A 30 -11.19 -6.75 0.21
CA ASN A 30 -11.77 -7.80 1.04
C ASN A 30 -13.22 -7.43 1.38
N PRO A 31 -14.23 -8.10 0.77
CA PRO A 31 -15.63 -7.77 0.98
C PRO A 31 -16.12 -8.02 2.41
N SER A 32 -15.44 -8.85 3.19
CA SER A 32 -15.83 -9.18 4.56
C SER A 32 -15.53 -8.06 5.57
N CYS A 33 -14.51 -7.24 5.31
CA CYS A 33 -14.12 -6.13 6.18
C CYS A 33 -14.18 -4.75 5.49
N GLY A 34 -14.37 -4.71 4.17
CA GLY A 34 -14.43 -3.47 3.39
C GLY A 34 -13.06 -2.84 3.10
N ASP A 35 -11.97 -3.52 3.44
CA ASP A 35 -10.62 -3.03 3.14
C ASP A 35 -10.37 -3.09 1.62
N ILE A 36 -9.88 -1.99 1.04
CA ILE A 36 -9.53 -1.88 -0.38
C ILE A 36 -8.12 -1.34 -0.48
N MET A 37 -7.24 -2.03 -1.20
CA MET A 37 -5.88 -1.62 -1.45
C MET A 37 -5.64 -1.50 -2.97
N LYS A 38 -5.00 -0.40 -3.36
CA LYS A 38 -4.50 -0.16 -4.70
C LYS A 38 -3.02 0.12 -4.65
N MET A 39 -2.25 -0.63 -5.44
CA MET A 39 -0.80 -0.53 -5.53
C MET A 39 -0.37 -0.13 -6.94
N TYR A 40 0.70 0.65 -7.00
CA TYR A 40 1.32 1.16 -8.21
C TYR A 40 2.81 0.81 -8.18
N ILE A 41 3.37 0.32 -9.28
CA ILE A 41 4.80 0.04 -9.41
C ILE A 41 5.38 0.68 -10.67
N LYS A 42 6.65 1.07 -10.59
CA LYS A 42 7.48 1.42 -11.73
C LYS A 42 8.66 0.45 -11.81
N VAL A 43 8.91 -0.09 -13.00
CA VAL A 43 9.84 -1.19 -13.22
C VAL A 43 10.85 -0.82 -14.30
N GLU A 44 12.13 -0.89 -13.96
CA GLU A 44 13.23 -0.70 -14.90
C GLU A 44 14.11 -1.94 -14.88
N ASN A 45 14.35 -2.53 -16.06
CA ASN A 45 15.20 -3.73 -16.22
C ASN A 45 14.81 -4.90 -15.29
N GLY A 46 13.51 -5.06 -15.01
CA GLY A 46 12.99 -6.08 -14.11
C GLY A 46 13.09 -5.77 -12.61
N ILE A 47 13.52 -4.56 -12.24
CA ILE A 47 13.64 -4.10 -10.85
C ILE A 47 12.57 -3.05 -10.56
N ILE A 48 11.86 -3.16 -9.43
CA ILE A 48 10.93 -2.14 -8.96
C ILE A 48 11.74 -0.94 -8.45
N VAL A 49 11.63 0.20 -9.12
CA VAL A 49 12.36 1.44 -8.79
C VAL A 49 11.51 2.43 -8.00
N ASP A 50 10.18 2.36 -8.11
CA ASP A 50 9.25 3.07 -7.24
C ASP A 50 7.98 2.24 -7.02
N ILE A 51 7.39 2.40 -5.85
CA ILE A 51 6.16 1.75 -5.44
C ILE A 51 5.35 2.71 -4.59
N LYS A 52 4.07 2.86 -4.90
CA LYS A 52 3.11 3.63 -4.09
C LYS A 52 1.86 2.82 -3.84
N PHE A 53 1.15 3.15 -2.76
CA PHE A 53 -0.17 2.59 -2.52
C PHE A 53 -1.18 3.63 -2.02
N LYS A 54 -2.44 3.31 -2.25
CA LYS A 54 -3.58 3.87 -1.52
C LYS A 54 -4.36 2.72 -0.92
N THR A 55 -4.70 2.83 0.35
CA THR A 55 -5.51 1.84 1.04
C THR A 55 -6.62 2.55 1.79
N PHE A 56 -7.81 1.97 1.76
CA PHE A 56 -8.92 2.34 2.61
C PHE A 56 -9.22 1.12 3.47
N GLY A 57 -9.00 1.22 4.78
CA GLY A 57 -9.17 0.08 5.66
C GLY A 57 -8.79 0.37 7.11
N CYS A 58 -8.87 -0.67 7.94
CA CYS A 58 -8.51 -0.58 9.36
C CYS A 58 -7.00 -0.26 9.56
N GLY A 59 -6.60 0.18 10.76
CA GLY A 59 -5.20 0.55 11.03
C GLY A 59 -4.16 -0.55 10.73
N ALA A 60 -4.56 -1.82 10.78
CA ALA A 60 -3.73 -2.94 10.36
C ALA A 60 -3.52 -3.00 8.83
N ALA A 61 -4.55 -2.66 8.05
CA ALA A 61 -4.49 -2.61 6.59
C ALA A 61 -3.69 -1.41 6.05
N ILE A 62 -3.45 -0.39 6.88
CA ILE A 62 -2.57 0.75 6.58
C ILE A 62 -1.12 0.44 6.95
N ALA A 63 -0.91 -0.36 8.00
CA ALA A 63 0.42 -0.65 8.54
C ALA A 63 1.13 -1.88 7.93
N THR A 64 0.42 -2.67 7.13
CA THR A 64 0.91 -3.90 6.49
C THR A 64 1.09 -3.66 4.99
#